data_AF-A0A2D9Z8C5-F1
#
_entry.id   AF-A0A2D9Z8C5-F1
#
_cell.length_a   1.000
_cell.length_b   1.000
_cell.length_c   1.000
_cell.angle_alpha   90.00
_cell.angle_beta   90.00
_cell.angle_gamma   90.00
#
_symmetry.space_group_name_H-M   'P 1'
#
loop_
_entity.id
_entity.type
_entity.pdbx_description
1 polymer ?
#
loop_
_entity_poly.entity_id
_entity_poly.type
_entity_poly.pdbx_seq_one_letter_code
_entity_poly.pdbx_strand_id
1 'polypeptide(L)' 'MHEVKKLILSLLLLATSAVIVEAQDVQKKRRDAVLNDKKHFDIDSYWVYDDFEKARAEAQKTGKPLLVVFRCLP' A
#
# COMPACT_ATOMS: atom_id res chain seq x y z
N MET A 1 5.64 -42.78 18.31
CA MET A 1 4.57 -42.02 17.62
C MET A 1 4.34 -40.61 18.19
N HIS A 2 4.37 -40.39 19.52
CA HIS A 2 4.21 -39.05 20.11
C HIS A 2 5.31 -38.05 19.73
N GLU A 3 6.58 -38.47 19.76
CA GLU A 3 7.71 -37.58 19.41
C GLU A 3 7.69 -37.16 17.93
N VAL A 4 7.32 -38.08 17.03
CA VAL A 4 7.14 -37.77 15.61
C VAL A 4 6.00 -36.76 15.40
N LYS A 5 4.90 -36.88 16.14
CA LYS A 5 3.80 -35.90 16.11
C LYS A 5 4.23 -34.52 16.60
N LYS A 6 5.04 -34.42 17.66
CA LYS A 6 5.58 -33.15 18.16
C LYS A 6 6.51 -32.48 17.16
N LEU A 7 7.37 -33.27 16.50
CA LEU A 7 8.26 -32.79 15.46
C LEU A 7 7.49 -32.27 14.23
N ILE A 8 6.48 -33.00 13.78
CA ILE A 8 5.61 -32.58 12.67
C ILE A 8 4.85 -31.29 13.03
N LEU A 9 4.31 -31.19 14.24
CA LEU A 9 3.59 -30.00 14.69
C LEU A 9 4.51 -28.77 14.77
N SER A 10 5.73 -28.95 15.26
CA SER A 10 6.74 -27.87 15.34
C SER A 10 7.15 -27.39 13.95
N LEU A 11 7.31 -28.32 12.99
CA LEU A 11 7.66 -28.00 11.61
C LEU A 11 6.52 -27.26 10.89
N LEU A 12 5.27 -27.64 11.16
CA LEU A 12 4.09 -26.93 10.66
C LEU A 12 3.99 -25.51 11.22
N LEU A 13 4.23 -25.31 12.51
CA LEU A 13 4.26 -23.97 13.10
C LEU A 13 5.35 -23.10 12.46
N LEU A 14 6.55 -23.65 12.26
CA LEU A 14 7.65 -22.90 11.65
C LEU A 14 7.32 -22.49 10.20
N ALA A 15 6.73 -23.40 9.42
CA ALA A 15 6.29 -23.09 8.05
C ALA A 15 5.23 -21.97 8.00
N THR A 16 4.27 -21.94 8.94
CA THR A 16 3.25 -20.87 8.97
C THR A 16 3.83 -19.50 9.31
N SER A 17 4.87 -19.43 10.14
CA SER A 17 5.50 -18.15 10.50
C SER A 17 6.21 -17.46 9.33
N ALA A 18 6.80 -18.23 8.40
CA ALA A 18 7.49 -17.69 7.23
C ALA A 18 6.54 -16.91 6.29
N VAL A 19 5.33 -17.45 6.06
CA VAL A 19 4.31 -16.82 5.19
C VAL A 19 3.83 -15.49 5.77
N ILE A 20 3.71 -15.39 7.10
CA ILE A 20 3.25 -14.17 7.78
C ILE A 20 4.27 -13.03 7.63
N VAL A 21 5.57 -13.35 7.72
CA VAL A 21 6.65 -12.36 7.60
C VAL A 21 6.68 -11.75 6.20
N GLU A 22 6.54 -12.56 5.16
CA GLU A 22 6.54 -12.08 3.77
C GLU A 22 5.32 -11.19 3.47
N ALA A 23 4.13 -11.58 3.96
CA ALA A 23 2.93 -10.75 3.82
C ALA A 23 3.07 -9.38 4.50
N GLN A 24 3.76 -9.31 5.66
CA GLN A 24 4.02 -8.04 6.34
C GLN A 24 4.97 -7.12 5.57
N ASP A 25 6.00 -7.68 4.92
CA ASP A 25 6.95 -6.91 4.11
C ASP A 25 6.27 -6.26 2.89
N VAL A 26 5.40 -6.98 2.19
CA VAL A 26 4.60 -6.44 1.08
C VAL A 26 3.72 -5.28 1.55
N GLN A 27 2.98 -5.45 2.66
CA GLN A 27 2.13 -4.38 3.19
C GLN A 27 2.93 -3.15 3.64
N LYS A 28 4.14 -3.36 4.17
CA LYS A 28 5.05 -2.27 4.53
C LYS A 28 5.51 -1.52 3.28
N LYS A 29 5.98 -2.22 2.25
CA LYS A 29 6.41 -1.63 0.98
C LYS A 29 5.30 -0.80 0.33
N ARG A 30 4.08 -1.33 0.31
CA ARG A 30 2.90 -0.60 -0.20
C ARG A 30 2.65 0.69 0.58
N ARG A 31 2.64 0.64 1.91
CA ARG A 31 2.45 1.84 2.76
C ARG A 31 3.54 2.87 2.56
N ASP A 32 4.79 2.43 2.52
CA ASP A 32 5.94 3.31 2.32
C ASP A 32 5.86 3.99 0.95
N ALA A 33 5.39 3.28 -0.08
CA ALA A 33 5.16 3.85 -1.42
C ALA A 33 4.05 4.93 -1.41
N VAL A 34 2.89 4.70 -0.77
CA VAL A 34 1.84 5.73 -0.62
C VAL A 34 2.38 6.98 0.07
N LEU A 35 3.12 6.80 1.18
CA LEU A 35 3.65 7.92 1.95
C LEU A 35 4.70 8.71 1.18
N ASN A 36 5.55 8.04 0.40
CA ASN A 36 6.54 8.71 -0.44
C ASN A 36 5.89 9.48 -1.59
N ASP A 37 4.86 8.92 -2.21
CA ASP A 37 4.09 9.61 -3.25
C ASP A 37 3.43 10.86 -2.71
N LYS A 38 2.75 10.75 -1.56
CA LYS A 38 2.15 11.90 -0.89
C LYS A 38 3.18 13.00 -0.62
N LYS A 39 4.35 12.65 -0.06
CA LYS A 39 5.43 13.62 0.18
C LYS A 39 5.93 14.27 -1.11
N HIS A 40 6.00 13.53 -2.21
CA HIS A 40 6.45 14.06 -3.50
C HIS A 40 5.45 15.04 -4.09
N PHE A 41 4.15 14.70 -4.08
CA PHE A 41 3.10 15.52 -4.66
C PHE A 41 2.63 16.67 -3.75
N ASP A 42 2.79 16.56 -2.43
CA ASP A 42 2.49 17.66 -1.49
C ASP A 42 3.41 18.89 -1.72
N ILE A 43 4.56 18.72 -2.39
CA ILE A 43 5.49 19.80 -2.72
C ILE A 43 5.03 20.56 -3.98
N ASP A 44 4.29 19.91 -4.89
CA ASP A 44 3.85 20.50 -6.15
C ASP A 44 2.43 21.06 -6.04
N SER A 45 2.25 22.36 -6.30
CA SER A 45 0.93 23.01 -6.26
C SER A 45 -0.02 22.55 -7.37
N TYR A 46 0.47 21.78 -8.33
CA TYR A 46 -0.32 21.30 -9.48
C TYR A 46 -1.06 20.00 -9.21
N TRP A 47 -0.66 19.22 -8.20
CA TRP A 47 -1.19 17.89 -7.96
C TRP A 47 -2.06 17.84 -6.69
N VAL A 48 -3.24 17.24 -6.83
CA VAL A 48 -4.08 16.86 -5.69
C VAL A 48 -3.94 15.36 -5.50
N TYR A 49 -3.21 14.95 -4.45
CA TYR A 49 -2.95 13.55 -4.18
C TYR A 49 -4.05 12.92 -3.31
N ASP A 50 -4.63 11.82 -3.79
CA ASP A 50 -5.61 10.99 -3.07
C ASP A 50 -6.83 11.75 -2.49
N ASP A 51 -7.20 12.87 -3.13
CA ASP A 51 -8.37 13.67 -2.76
C ASP A 51 -9.16 14.09 -3.99
N PHE A 52 -10.00 13.16 -4.46
CA PHE A 52 -10.76 13.33 -5.70
C PHE A 52 -11.81 14.44 -5.61
N GLU A 53 -12.43 14.65 -4.44
CA GLU A 53 -13.45 15.67 -4.28
C GLU A 53 -12.85 17.07 -4.29
N LYS A 54 -11.69 17.27 -3.66
CA LYS A 54 -10.94 18.53 -3.79
C LYS A 54 -10.53 18.79 -5.24
N ALA A 55 -10.03 17.76 -5.94
CA ALA A 55 -9.63 17.90 -7.35
C ALA A 55 -10.82 18.29 -8.24
N ARG A 56 -11.98 17.69 -8.01
CA ARG A 56 -13.24 18.02 -8.70
C ARG A 56 -13.67 19.46 -8.43
N ALA A 57 -13.62 19.90 -7.17
CA ALA A 57 -13.98 21.26 -6.79
C ALA A 57 -13.06 22.31 -7.46
N GLU A 58 -11.75 22.05 -7.52
CA GLU A 58 -10.81 22.97 -8.17
C GLU A 58 -10.99 23.01 -9.69
N ALA A 59 -11.26 21.87 -10.33
CA ALA A 59 -11.58 21.82 -11.76
C ALA A 59 -12.85 22.62 -12.11
N GLN A 60 -13.91 22.49 -11.30
CA GLN A 60 -15.15 23.26 -11.45
C GLN A 60 -14.92 24.77 -11.25
N LYS A 61 -14.19 25.13 -10.18
CA LYS A 61 -13.86 26.53 -9.85
C LYS A 61 -13.06 27.21 -10.96
N THR A 62 -12.13 26.48 -11.58
CA THR A 62 -11.22 27.03 -12.59
C THR A 62 -11.73 26.89 -14.02
N GLY A 63 -12.78 26.08 -14.25
CA GLY A 63 -13.30 25.76 -15.58
C GLY A 63 -12.34 24.90 -16.41
N LYS A 64 -11.34 24.27 -15.79
CA LYS A 64 -10.33 23.44 -16.46
C LYS A 64 -10.71 21.96 -16.41
N PRO A 65 -10.36 21.16 -17.44
CA PRO A 65 -10.55 19.72 -17.39
C PRO A 65 -9.68 19.07 -16.30
N LEU A 66 -10.19 17.99 -15.71
CA LEU A 66 -9.49 17.21 -14.69
C LEU A 66 -8.80 15.99 -15.32
N LEU A 67 -7.49 15.85 -15.12
CA LEU A 67 -6.73 14.63 -15.43
C LEU A 67 -6.66 13.75 -14.17
N VAL A 68 -7.08 12.49 -14.28
CA VAL A 68 -7.00 11.51 -13.19
C VAL A 68 -6.02 10.41 -13.58
N VAL A 69 -5.03 10.18 -12.73
CA VAL A 69 -4.00 9.16 -12.93
C VAL A 69 -4.10 8.11 -11.83
N PHE A 70 -4.26 6.85 -12.21
CA PHE A 70 -4.20 5.72 -11.29
C PHE A 70 -2.79 5.14 -11.30
N ARG A 71 -2.21 5.01 -10.11
CA ARG A 71 -0.94 4.33 -9.92
C ARG A 71 -1.16 3.00 -9.22
N CYS A 72 -0.63 1.93 -9.80
CA CYS A 72 -0.49 0.65 -9.11
C CYS A 72 0.71 0.69 -8.17
N LEU A 73 0.54 0.13 -6.97
CA LEU A 73 1.60 0.01 -5.97
C LEU A 73 2.05 -1.45 -5.87
N PRO A 74 3.36 -1.70 -5.64
CA PRO A 74 3.88 -3.04 -5.40
C PRO A 74 3.42 -3.62 -4.05
#